data_AF-A0A1F4X397-F1
#
_entry.id   AF-A0A1F4X397-F1
#
_cell.length_a   1.000
_cell.length_b   1.000
_cell.length_c   1.000
_cell.angle_alpha   90.00
_cell.angle_beta   90.00
_cell.angle_gamma   90.00
#
_symmetry.space_group_name_H-M   'P 1'
#
loop_
_entity.id
_entity.type
_entity.pdbx_description
1 polymer ?
#
loop_
_entity_poly.entity_id
_entity_poly.type
_entity_poly.pdbx_seq_one_letter_code
_entity_poly.pdbx_strand_id
1 'polypeptide(L)'
;MGGDLNMSSTNYGVQGTIGQSGIGYGSDTNYEIGLGFWYGTGPNCLAIPGDLNSSNGLTLGDVIHLLDYLFDRDKPPCIGIDPGNCWAFIPVCRGDVNGSGTLTLGDVIHLLNYLFDRDKPPCIGVDPGNCWTPEANGACCQPLP
;
A
#
# COMPACT_ATOMS: atom_id res chain seq x y z
N MET A 1 31.06 -23.26 13.94
CA MET A 1 31.06 -24.18 12.79
C MET A 1 30.17 -23.53 11.74
N GLY A 2 30.75 -23.01 10.66
CA GLY A 2 29.98 -22.51 9.51
C GLY A 2 30.09 -23.54 8.38
N GLY A 3 28.97 -23.80 7.71
CA GLY A 3 28.94 -24.67 6.52
C GLY A 3 28.62 -23.83 5.28
N ASP A 4 29.08 -24.28 4.13
CA ASP A 4 28.75 -23.66 2.85
C ASP A 4 27.70 -24.52 2.14
N LEU A 5 26.64 -23.88 1.64
CA LEU A 5 25.67 -24.48 0.74
C LEU A 5 25.95 -23.97 -0.67
N ASN A 6 26.26 -24.90 -1.57
CA ASN A 6 26.53 -24.61 -2.97
C ASN A 6 25.48 -25.32 -3.83
N MET A 7 24.72 -24.54 -4.59
CA MET A 7 23.73 -25.06 -5.53
C MET A 7 23.97 -24.43 -6.89
N SER A 8 24.12 -25.25 -7.92
CA SER A 8 24.43 -24.79 -9.27
C SER A 8 23.53 -25.45 -10.31
N SER A 9 23.28 -24.71 -11.38
CA SER A 9 22.67 -25.16 -12.63
C SER A 9 23.54 -24.71 -13.80
N THR A 10 23.19 -25.09 -15.02
CA THR A 10 23.96 -24.78 -16.24
C THR A 10 24.20 -23.28 -16.45
N ASN A 11 23.34 -22.40 -15.91
CA ASN A 11 23.42 -20.95 -16.09
C ASN A 11 23.54 -20.15 -14.78
N TYR A 12 23.38 -20.78 -13.60
CA TYR A 12 23.34 -20.06 -12.31
C TYR A 12 24.08 -20.83 -11.24
N GLY A 13 24.86 -20.11 -10.43
CA GLY A 13 25.45 -20.62 -9.19
C GLY A 13 24.99 -19.77 -8.01
N VAL A 14 24.54 -20.43 -6.93
CA VAL A 14 24.22 -19.76 -5.66
C VAL A 14 25.08 -20.39 -4.58
N GLN A 15 25.82 -19.54 -3.88
CA GLN A 15 26.65 -19.91 -2.74
C GLN A 15 26.18 -19.12 -1.52
N GLY A 16 25.97 -19.81 -0.41
CA GLY A 16 25.60 -19.19 0.86
C GLY A 16 26.30 -19.88 2.03
N THR A 17 26.55 -19.14 3.11
CA THR A 17 27.11 -19.68 4.35
C THR A 17 26.00 -19.80 5.40
N ILE A 18 25.98 -20.90 6.16
CA ILE A 18 25.07 -21.02 7.33
C ILE A 18 25.72 -20.28 8.50
N GLY A 19 25.17 -19.11 8.86
CA GLY A 19 25.57 -18.33 10.04
C GLY A 19 25.96 -16.87 9.79
N GLN A 20 26.17 -16.46 8.53
CA GLN A 20 26.28 -15.06 8.14
C GLN A 20 25.73 -14.88 6.72
N SER A 21 24.41 -14.67 6.58
CA SER A 21 23.95 -13.94 5.40
C SER A 21 24.35 -12.48 5.62
N GLY A 22 25.22 -11.94 4.78
CA GLY A 22 25.32 -10.48 4.66
C GLY A 22 23.93 -9.98 4.27
N ILE A 23 23.27 -9.23 5.15
CA ILE A 23 21.95 -8.66 4.89
C ILE A 23 22.11 -7.78 3.64
N GLY A 24 21.54 -8.21 2.53
CA GLY A 24 21.75 -7.54 1.25
C GLY A 24 20.73 -7.98 0.20
N TYR A 25 20.38 -7.03 -0.66
CA TYR A 25 19.57 -7.22 -1.86
C TYR A 25 20.51 -7.09 -3.06
N GLY A 26 20.48 -8.07 -3.96
CA GLY A 26 21.24 -8.06 -5.22
C GLY A 26 20.29 -8.23 -6.40
N SER A 27 20.38 -7.34 -7.38
CA SER A 27 19.59 -7.42 -8.62
C SER A 27 20.49 -7.29 -9.85
N ASP A 28 20.11 -8.00 -10.92
CA ASP A 28 20.60 -7.86 -12.28
C ASP A 28 19.38 -7.74 -13.22
N THR A 29 19.62 -7.31 -14.45
CA THR A 29 18.66 -7.18 -15.55
C THR A 29 17.73 -8.38 -15.77
N ASN A 30 18.12 -9.58 -15.33
CA ASN A 30 17.35 -10.80 -15.55
C ASN A 30 16.99 -11.54 -14.24
N TYR A 31 17.61 -11.22 -13.10
CA TYR A 31 17.44 -11.99 -11.86
C TYR A 31 17.55 -11.12 -10.62
N GLU A 32 16.75 -11.46 -9.62
CA GLU A 32 16.84 -10.89 -8.27
C GLU A 32 17.24 -12.00 -7.28
N ILE A 33 18.10 -11.66 -6.33
CA ILE A 33 18.52 -12.55 -5.24
C ILE A 33 18.27 -11.83 -3.91
N GLY A 34 17.33 -12.37 -3.13
CA GLY A 34 17.06 -11.93 -1.76
C GLY A 34 17.41 -13.05 -0.76
N LEU A 35 18.04 -12.67 0.36
CA LEU A 35 18.33 -13.57 1.48
C LEU A 35 17.83 -12.92 2.78
N GLY A 36 16.84 -13.52 3.45
CA GLY A 36 16.23 -12.99 4.68
C GLY A 36 14.98 -13.77 5.16
N PHE A 37 14.29 -13.26 6.18
CA PHE A 37 12.97 -13.74 6.60
C PHE A 37 11.90 -13.17 5.65
N TRP A 38 11.28 -14.04 4.84
CA TRP A 38 10.29 -13.63 3.85
C TRP A 38 8.91 -13.39 4.48
N TYR A 39 8.60 -12.15 4.85
CA TYR A 39 7.20 -11.69 4.97
C TYR A 39 6.70 -11.27 3.58
N GLY A 40 6.70 -12.20 2.63
CA GLY A 40 6.36 -11.92 1.24
C GLY A 40 7.36 -11.00 0.56
N THR A 41 7.35 -11.02 -0.76
CA THR A 41 7.92 -9.98 -1.62
C THR A 41 7.60 -8.59 -1.05
N GLY A 42 8.55 -7.65 -1.06
CA GLY A 42 8.27 -6.25 -0.70
C GLY A 42 7.00 -5.75 -1.40
N PRO A 43 6.26 -4.78 -0.83
CA PRO A 43 4.94 -4.44 -1.29
C PRO A 43 4.97 -4.13 -2.79
N ASN A 44 4.41 -5.03 -3.60
CA ASN A 44 4.06 -4.67 -4.96
C ASN A 44 3.11 -3.49 -4.80
N CYS A 45 3.49 -2.31 -5.27
CA CYS A 45 2.62 -1.14 -5.21
C CYS A 45 1.49 -1.35 -6.23
N LEU A 46 0.39 -1.92 -5.75
CA LEU A 46 -0.77 -2.30 -6.55
C LEU A 46 -1.80 -1.16 -6.65
N ALA A 47 -1.74 -0.17 -5.75
CA ALA A 47 -2.74 0.87 -5.66
C ALA A 47 -2.20 2.19 -5.11
N ILE A 48 -2.91 3.28 -5.40
CA ILE A 48 -2.69 4.61 -4.82
C ILE A 48 -3.44 4.68 -3.48
N PRO A 49 -2.81 5.10 -2.38
CA PRO A 49 -3.53 5.36 -1.13
C PRO A 49 -4.57 6.46 -1.33
N GLY A 50 -5.81 6.23 -0.89
CA GLY A 50 -6.94 7.14 -1.08
C GLY A 50 -7.71 6.97 -2.40
N ASP A 51 -7.27 6.12 -3.34
CA ASP A 51 -8.01 5.84 -4.58
C ASP A 51 -9.01 4.71 -4.32
N LEU A 52 -10.11 4.99 -3.62
CA LEU A 52 -11.05 3.96 -3.17
C LEU A 52 -11.83 3.30 -4.30
N ASN A 53 -12.05 4.01 -5.40
CA ASN A 53 -12.81 3.50 -6.55
C ASN A 53 -11.92 2.91 -7.67
N SER A 54 -10.61 2.82 -7.47
CA SER A 54 -9.65 2.29 -8.45
C SER A 54 -9.63 3.06 -9.79
N SER A 55 -9.86 4.38 -9.74
CA SER A 55 -9.83 5.27 -10.90
C SER A 55 -8.42 5.75 -11.26
N ASN A 56 -7.40 5.43 -10.46
CA ASN A 56 -6.05 6.01 -10.52
C ASN A 56 -6.03 7.53 -10.29
N GLY A 57 -7.09 8.07 -9.68
CA GLY A 57 -7.21 9.47 -9.32
C GLY A 57 -7.64 9.59 -7.87
N LEU A 58 -7.36 10.74 -7.28
CA LEU A 58 -7.90 11.11 -5.97
C LEU A 58 -8.95 12.18 -6.21
N THR A 59 -10.21 11.88 -5.93
CA THR A 59 -11.36 12.73 -6.24
C THR A 59 -12.39 12.69 -5.11
N LEU A 60 -13.41 13.55 -5.18
CA LEU A 60 -14.58 13.42 -4.30
C LEU A 60 -15.28 12.06 -4.46
N GLY A 61 -15.15 11.40 -5.62
CA GLY A 61 -15.68 10.06 -5.82
C GLY A 61 -15.12 9.07 -4.80
N ASP A 62 -13.84 9.17 -4.46
CA ASP A 62 -13.18 8.31 -3.49
C ASP A 62 -13.68 8.57 -2.07
N VAL A 63 -13.91 9.83 -1.71
CA VAL A 63 -14.52 10.21 -0.43
C VAL A 63 -15.91 9.58 -0.27
N ILE A 64 -16.73 9.65 -1.31
CA ILE A 64 -18.06 9.03 -1.31
C ILE A 64 -17.94 7.51 -1.16
N HIS A 65 -17.00 6.85 -1.86
CA HIS A 65 -16.79 5.40 -1.71
C HIS A 65 -16.36 5.02 -0.28
N LEU A 66 -15.54 5.84 0.39
CA LEU A 66 -15.18 5.60 1.79
C LEU A 66 -16.37 5.78 2.73
N LEU A 67 -17.21 6.80 2.49
CA LEU A 67 -18.42 7.03 3.28
C LEU A 67 -19.41 5.88 3.11
N ASP A 68 -19.67 5.47 1.87
CA ASP A 68 -20.55 4.34 1.56
C ASP A 68 -20.01 3.07 2.24
N TYR A 69 -18.70 2.80 2.19
CA TYR A 69 -18.12 1.69 2.95
C TYR A 69 -18.32 1.82 4.47
N LEU A 70 -18.13 3.01 5.05
CA LEU A 70 -18.26 3.20 6.51
C LEU A 70 -19.70 3.02 7.01
N PHE A 71 -20.67 3.48 6.22
CA PHE A 71 -22.09 3.51 6.60
C PHE A 71 -22.89 2.32 6.06
N ASP A 72 -22.38 1.63 5.04
CA ASP A 72 -23.04 0.54 4.31
C ASP A 72 -22.12 -0.69 4.12
N ARG A 73 -21.27 -0.96 5.13
CA ARG A 73 -20.50 -2.21 5.22
C ARG A 73 -21.38 -3.37 5.68
N ASP A 74 -22.19 -3.90 4.79
CA ASP A 74 -22.81 -5.19 5.01
C ASP A 74 -21.73 -6.26 5.20
N LYS A 75 -21.83 -7.03 6.29
CA LYS A 75 -20.91 -8.13 6.54
C LYS A 75 -21.17 -9.26 5.53
N PRO A 76 -20.12 -9.90 4.98
CA PRO A 76 -20.30 -11.09 4.17
C PRO A 76 -21.17 -12.13 4.90
N PRO A 77 -22.09 -12.80 4.21
CA PRO A 77 -22.30 -12.80 2.76
C PRO A 77 -23.02 -11.54 2.26
N CYS A 78 -22.53 -10.97 1.16
CA CYS A 78 -23.21 -9.90 0.42
C CYS A 78 -24.50 -10.49 -0.17
N ILE A 79 -25.61 -10.44 0.57
CA ILE A 79 -26.91 -10.99 0.17
C ILE A 79 -27.89 -9.82 0.01
N GLY A 80 -28.33 -9.52 -1.21
CA GLY A 80 -29.35 -8.49 -1.46
C GLY A 80 -29.43 -8.02 -2.92
N ILE A 81 -30.36 -7.11 -3.20
CA ILE A 81 -30.50 -6.35 -4.47
C ILE A 81 -29.74 -5.03 -4.38
N ASP A 82 -28.93 -4.83 -3.34
CA ASP A 82 -28.13 -3.62 -3.19
C ASP A 82 -26.88 -3.73 -4.08
N PRO A 83 -26.78 -2.96 -5.18
CA PRO A 83 -25.63 -3.04 -6.08
C PRO A 83 -24.33 -2.45 -5.49
N GLY A 84 -24.34 -1.88 -4.27
CA GLY A 84 -23.19 -1.21 -3.64
C GLY A 84 -22.36 -2.05 -2.66
N ASN A 85 -22.82 -3.24 -2.27
CA ASN A 85 -22.34 -3.90 -1.03
C ASN A 85 -21.30 -5.02 -1.21
N CYS A 86 -20.86 -5.30 -2.45
CA CYS A 86 -19.73 -6.19 -2.73
C CYS A 86 -18.43 -5.38 -2.87
N TRP A 87 -17.93 -4.86 -1.75
CA TRP A 87 -16.68 -4.09 -1.71
C TRP A 87 -15.49 -4.98 -2.11
N ALA A 88 -15.09 -4.91 -3.38
CA ALA A 88 -14.03 -5.75 -3.97
C ALA A 88 -12.60 -5.22 -3.74
N PHE A 89 -12.46 -4.03 -3.13
CA PHE A 89 -11.16 -3.43 -2.85
C PHE A 89 -10.66 -3.82 -1.45
N ILE A 90 -9.34 -3.77 -1.23
CA ILE A 90 -8.73 -3.97 0.09
C ILE A 90 -8.99 -2.70 0.91
N PRO A 91 -9.98 -2.68 1.83
CA PRO A 91 -10.47 -1.42 2.38
C PRO A 91 -9.42 -0.72 3.23
N VAL A 92 -8.67 -1.49 4.00
CA VAL A 92 -7.61 -0.97 4.87
C VAL A 92 -6.51 -0.33 4.04
N CYS A 93 -6.09 -0.94 2.93
CA CYS A 93 -5.00 -0.43 2.11
C CYS A 93 -5.34 0.93 1.46
N ARG A 94 -6.50 1.04 0.80
CA ARG A 94 -6.89 2.24 0.06
C ARG A 94 -7.55 3.30 0.94
N GLY A 95 -8.22 2.90 2.02
CA GLY A 95 -9.04 3.78 2.86
C GLY A 95 -8.38 4.26 4.15
N ASP A 96 -7.36 3.57 4.68
CA ASP A 96 -6.65 3.97 5.91
C ASP A 96 -5.57 4.98 5.57
N VAL A 97 -6.04 6.12 5.09
CA VAL A 97 -5.16 7.10 4.46
C VAL A 97 -4.24 7.78 5.47
N ASN A 98 -4.54 7.69 6.77
CA ASN A 98 -3.71 8.21 7.87
C ASN A 98 -2.85 7.15 8.58
N GLY A 99 -2.80 5.91 8.07
CA GLY A 99 -1.97 4.83 8.61
C GLY A 99 -2.37 4.34 10.00
N SER A 100 -3.59 4.61 10.47
CA SER A 100 -4.05 4.23 11.81
C SER A 100 -4.32 2.73 11.99
N GLY A 101 -4.41 1.98 10.88
CA GLY A 101 -4.86 0.60 10.84
C GLY A 101 -6.38 0.44 10.97
N THR A 102 -7.15 1.53 10.99
CA THR A 102 -8.60 1.53 11.18
C THR A 102 -9.29 2.52 10.26
N LEU A 103 -10.41 2.12 9.67
CA LEU A 103 -11.20 3.01 8.80
C LEU A 103 -12.21 3.80 9.62
N THR A 104 -12.10 5.13 9.57
CA THR A 104 -12.91 6.06 10.36
C THR A 104 -13.32 7.29 9.55
N LEU A 105 -14.19 8.14 10.12
CA LEU A 105 -14.43 9.48 9.57
C LEU A 105 -13.17 10.37 9.61
N GLY A 106 -12.16 10.01 10.40
CA GLY A 106 -10.86 10.66 10.37
C GLY A 106 -10.23 10.55 8.98
N ASP A 107 -10.26 9.37 8.37
CA ASP A 107 -9.73 9.11 7.03
C ASP A 107 -10.44 9.94 5.95
N VAL A 108 -11.77 10.07 6.08
CA VAL A 108 -12.61 10.92 5.21
C VAL A 108 -12.14 12.38 5.28
N ILE A 109 -11.95 12.91 6.50
CA ILE A 109 -11.51 14.29 6.71
C ILE A 109 -10.11 14.51 6.14
N HIS A 110 -9.19 13.56 6.34
CA HIS A 110 -7.84 13.68 5.80
C HIS A 110 -7.84 13.64 4.26
N LEU A 111 -8.64 12.77 3.64
CA LEU A 111 -8.77 12.73 2.18
C LEU A 111 -9.39 14.02 1.61
N LEU A 112 -10.35 14.63 2.33
CA LEU A 112 -10.92 15.94 1.99
C LEU A 112 -9.89 17.07 2.12
N ASN A 113 -9.12 17.10 3.20
CA ASN A 113 -8.04 18.07 3.37
C ASN A 113 -7.04 17.95 2.22
N TYR A 114 -6.62 16.72 1.89
CA TYR A 114 -5.80 16.49 0.72
C TYR A 114 -6.48 16.97 -0.57
N LEU A 115 -7.78 16.74 -0.79
CA LEU A 115 -8.46 17.16 -2.02
C LEU A 115 -8.56 18.69 -2.19
N PHE A 116 -8.84 19.41 -1.13
CA PHE A 116 -9.10 20.85 -1.18
C PHE A 116 -7.86 21.71 -0.92
N ASP A 117 -6.80 21.11 -0.39
CA ASP A 117 -5.59 21.81 0.03
C ASP A 117 -4.33 21.05 -0.45
N ARG A 118 -4.31 20.64 -1.73
CA ARG A 118 -3.15 20.01 -2.39
C ARG A 118 -2.01 21.01 -2.57
N ASP A 119 -1.26 21.26 -1.52
CA ASP A 119 0.04 21.89 -1.66
C ASP A 119 1.02 20.88 -2.30
N LYS A 120 1.68 21.31 -3.37
CA LYS A 120 2.70 20.49 -4.02
C LYS A 120 3.88 20.32 -3.05
N PRO A 121 4.32 19.08 -2.77
CA PRO A 121 5.58 18.86 -2.08
C PRO A 121 6.72 19.58 -2.83
N PRO A 122 7.70 20.17 -2.14
CA PRO A 122 7.90 20.12 -0.70
C PRO A 122 7.03 21.12 0.05
N CYS A 123 6.50 20.63 1.16
CA CYS A 123 5.84 21.40 2.19
C CYS A 123 6.77 22.43 2.85
N ILE A 124 6.95 23.58 2.19
CA ILE A 124 7.79 24.66 2.68
C ILE A 124 6.87 25.87 2.86
N GLY A 125 6.23 25.95 4.03
CA GLY A 125 5.20 26.96 4.33
C GLY A 125 4.88 27.11 5.82
N VAL A 126 4.03 28.09 6.13
CA VAL A 126 3.66 28.54 7.51
C VAL A 126 2.48 27.79 8.12
N ASP A 127 1.93 26.81 7.40
CA ASP A 127 0.76 26.04 7.81
C ASP A 127 1.14 24.57 8.03
N PRO A 128 1.47 24.15 9.26
CA PRO A 128 1.85 22.77 9.56
C PRO A 128 0.72 21.76 9.35
N GLY A 129 -0.54 22.20 9.20
CA GLY A 129 -1.71 21.34 9.03
C GLY A 129 -1.96 20.88 7.60
N ASN A 130 -1.30 21.50 6.61
CA ASN A 130 -1.58 21.34 5.18
C ASN A 130 -0.61 20.37 4.46
N CYS A 131 0.27 19.72 5.21
CA CYS A 131 1.32 18.85 4.69
C CYS A 131 0.96 17.37 4.64
N TRP A 132 -0.33 17.14 4.50
CA TRP A 132 -0.85 15.81 4.63
C TRP A 132 -1.10 15.21 3.25
N THR A 133 -0.46 14.07 3.02
CA THR A 133 -0.68 13.23 1.85
C THR A 133 -1.11 11.85 2.32
N PRO A 134 -1.99 11.15 1.60
CA PRO A 134 -2.35 9.77 1.91
C PRO A 134 -1.11 8.89 2.16
N GLU A 135 -1.06 8.27 3.34
CA GLU A 135 0.07 7.46 3.78
C GLU A 135 0.05 6.10 3.07
N ALA A 136 1.23 5.66 2.64
CA ALA A 136 1.38 4.36 2.02
C ALA A 136 1.22 3.24 3.05
N ASN A 137 0.29 2.32 2.81
CA ASN A 137 0.04 1.17 3.68
C ASN A 137 -0.02 -0.13 2.87
N GLY A 138 0.90 -1.06 3.15
CA GLY A 138 0.96 -2.36 2.49
C GLY A 138 1.11 -2.23 0.97
N ALA A 139 0.17 -2.81 0.21
CA ALA A 139 0.18 -2.78 -1.25
C ALA A 139 -0.21 -1.41 -1.86
N CYS A 140 -0.61 -0.45 -1.02
CA CYS A 140 -0.99 0.90 -1.44
C CYS A 140 0.22 1.79 -1.25
N CYS A 141 1.06 1.86 -2.27
CA CYS A 141 2.30 2.64 -2.26
C CYS A 141 2.62 3.25 -3.63
N GLN A 142 1.64 3.30 -4.53
CA GLN A 142 1.82 3.98 -5.81
C GLN A 142 1.92 5.49 -5.59
N PRO A 143 2.68 6.19 -6.46
CA PRO A 143 2.83 7.64 -6.38
C PRO A 143 1.47 8.33 -6.54
N LEU A 144 1.31 9.44 -5.82
CA LEU A 144 0.12 10.29 -5.91
C LEU A 144 0.08 11.01 -7.27
N PRO A 145 -1.12 11.21 -7.85
CA PRO A 145 -1.31 11.88 -9.14
C PRO A 145 -1.14 13.41 -9.10
#